data_AF-A0A6C0KRF6-F1
#
_entry.id   AF-A0A6C0KRF6-F1
#
_cell.length_a   1.000
_cell.length_b   1.000
_cell.length_c   1.000
_cell.angle_alpha   90.00
_cell.angle_beta   90.00
_cell.angle_gamma   90.00
#
_symmetry.space_group_name_H-M   'P 1'
#
loop_
_entity.id
_entity.type
_entity.pdbx_description
1 polymer ?
#
loop_
_entity_poly.entity_id
_entity_poly.type
_entity_poly.pdbx_seq_one_letter_code
_entity_poly.pdbx_strand_id
1 'polypeptide(L)'
;MYTKTKLRISTMVITAHWGTPINLDLLFESLKPVIIPIWYPDTGILKFEHKNMVLGSSYKDIFTNRKITSKSFFNQSTIVLRRKMEEEKDDHWKEVNVKLFANGGIQMTGVTSETFAHDAITWLLSLIHSLPVNPFTNPASIQRFSVQLINTDYALNKFINQDALHKILINEYNLFSMLEKTIYQGVNTKFFFNARNPGVGICQCKEFCKGQGTGEGEGECKRITMSIFRTGRIIITGARQIRQIEAAYDFLNGVYDKHHATVLYTPNTI
;
A
#
# COMPACT_ATOMS: atom_id res chain seq x y z
N MET A 1 -22.00 -19.34 15.41
CA MET A 1 -21.24 -18.09 15.62
C MET A 1 -19.93 -18.16 14.84
N TYR A 2 -19.60 -17.14 14.06
CA TYR A 2 -18.32 -17.03 13.37
C TYR A 2 -17.47 -15.96 14.07
N THR A 3 -16.15 -16.03 13.95
CA THR A 3 -15.22 -15.05 14.52
C THR A 3 -14.47 -14.35 13.40
N LYS A 4 -14.05 -13.11 13.68
CA LYS A 4 -13.26 -12.27 12.80
C LYS A 4 -11.98 -11.85 13.50
N THR A 5 -10.86 -11.81 12.78
CA THR A 5 -9.63 -11.23 13.31
C THR A 5 -9.78 -9.71 13.39
N LYS A 6 -8.95 -9.07 14.22
CA LYS A 6 -8.80 -7.61 14.16
C LYS A 6 -8.33 -7.19 12.78
N LEU A 7 -8.77 -6.01 12.34
CA LEU A 7 -8.28 -5.37 11.14
C LEU A 7 -6.79 -5.04 11.34
N ARG A 8 -5.94 -5.43 10.38
CA ARG A 8 -4.51 -5.16 10.41
C ARG A 8 -4.12 -4.33 9.20
N ILE A 9 -3.30 -3.29 9.42
CA ILE A 9 -2.65 -2.58 8.32
C ILE A 9 -1.49 -3.44 7.82
N SER A 10 -1.59 -3.91 6.58
CA SER A 10 -0.55 -4.74 5.97
C SER A 10 0.58 -3.86 5.42
N THR A 11 0.23 -2.84 4.65
CA THR A 11 1.19 -1.87 4.07
C THR A 11 0.52 -0.54 3.73
N MET A 12 1.32 0.51 3.53
CA MET A 12 0.89 1.78 2.97
C MET A 12 1.75 2.18 1.76
N VAL A 13 1.23 3.13 0.99
CA VAL A 13 1.96 3.91 0.00
C VAL A 13 1.97 5.35 0.46
N ILE A 14 3.17 5.93 0.57
CA ILE A 14 3.38 7.29 1.02
C ILE A 14 4.11 8.06 -0.07
N THR A 15 3.74 9.32 -0.24
CA THR A 15 4.48 10.26 -1.09
C THR A 15 5.02 11.39 -0.25
N ALA A 16 6.21 11.87 -0.60
CA ALA A 16 6.84 13.03 0.00
C ALA A 16 7.60 13.82 -1.07
N HIS A 17 8.19 14.95 -0.70
CA HIS A 17 8.96 15.80 -1.59
C HIS A 17 10.11 16.43 -0.81
N TRP A 18 11.32 16.54 -1.36
CA TRP A 18 12.44 17.19 -0.66
C TRP A 18 12.48 18.73 -0.78
N GLY A 19 11.48 19.30 -1.44
CA GLY A 19 11.38 20.74 -1.71
C GLY A 19 12.33 21.26 -2.79
N THR A 20 13.21 20.42 -3.32
CA THR A 20 14.25 20.80 -4.28
C THR A 20 14.58 19.64 -5.23
N PRO A 21 14.97 19.93 -6.49
CA PRO A 21 15.45 18.90 -7.41
C PRO A 21 16.69 18.17 -6.88
N ILE A 22 16.87 16.94 -7.37
CA ILE A 22 18.00 16.06 -7.04
C ILE A 22 18.59 15.48 -8.33
N ASN A 23 19.92 15.54 -8.45
CA ASN A 23 20.66 14.93 -9.54
C ASN A 23 20.85 13.42 -9.26
N LEU A 24 20.05 12.60 -9.94
CA LEU A 24 20.03 11.15 -9.75
C LEU A 24 21.28 10.44 -10.30
N ASP A 25 21.90 10.97 -11.35
CA ASP A 25 23.17 10.45 -11.89
C ASP A 25 24.30 10.65 -10.88
N LEU A 26 24.40 11.86 -10.30
CA LEU A 26 25.38 12.18 -9.27
C LEU A 26 25.14 11.39 -7.98
N LEU A 27 23.86 11.19 -7.61
CA LEU A 27 23.49 10.35 -6.48
C LEU A 27 23.92 8.90 -6.72
N PHE A 28 23.71 8.34 -7.91
CA PHE A 28 24.10 6.97 -8.25
C PHE A 28 25.60 6.74 -8.01
N GLU A 29 26.45 7.64 -8.53
CA GLU A 29 27.90 7.56 -8.36
C GLU A 29 28.31 7.70 -6.89
N SER A 30 27.71 8.64 -6.16
CA SER A 30 28.02 8.92 -4.76
C SER A 30 27.56 7.80 -3.81
N LEU A 31 26.59 6.98 -4.20
CA LEU A 31 26.08 5.89 -3.38
C LEU A 31 26.92 4.61 -3.43
N LYS A 32 27.76 4.41 -4.47
CA LYS A 32 28.61 3.21 -4.63
C LYS A 32 29.34 2.77 -3.34
N PRO A 33 30.00 3.64 -2.56
CA PRO A 33 30.72 3.23 -1.35
C PRO A 33 29.83 2.92 -0.14
N VAL A 34 28.54 3.28 -0.16
CA VAL A 34 27.62 3.14 0.99
C VAL A 34 26.56 2.05 0.79
N ILE A 35 26.50 1.41 -0.39
CA ILE A 35 25.65 0.25 -0.61
C ILE A 35 26.15 -0.91 0.25
N ILE A 36 25.25 -1.50 1.04
CA ILE A 36 25.57 -2.67 1.86
C ILE A 36 25.21 -3.97 1.13
N PRO A 37 26.03 -5.03 1.23
CA PRO A 37 25.67 -6.35 0.76
C PRO A 37 24.43 -6.89 1.46
N ILE A 38 23.67 -7.76 0.80
CA ILE A 38 22.42 -8.30 1.35
C ILE A 38 22.59 -9.00 2.71
N TRP A 39 23.71 -9.69 2.91
CA TRP A 39 24.01 -10.44 4.14
C TRP A 39 24.66 -9.59 5.23
N TYR A 40 24.90 -8.30 4.97
CA TYR A 40 25.51 -7.42 5.96
C TYR A 40 24.51 -7.16 7.10
N PRO A 41 24.89 -7.41 8.38
CA PRO A 41 24.06 -7.34 9.59
C PRO A 41 23.60 -5.93 10.01
N ASP A 42 23.28 -5.04 9.06
CA ASP A 42 22.98 -3.62 9.35
C ASP A 42 21.86 -3.03 8.48
N THR A 43 21.38 -1.87 8.93
CA THR A 43 20.53 -0.97 8.16
C THR A 43 21.32 -0.25 7.08
N GLY A 44 20.67 0.02 5.95
CA GLY A 44 21.36 0.69 4.85
C GLY A 44 20.62 0.56 3.54
N ILE A 45 21.29 0.98 2.47
CA ILE A 45 20.79 0.82 1.10
C ILE A 45 21.31 -0.51 0.57
N LEU A 46 20.39 -1.41 0.20
CA LEU A 46 20.72 -2.71 -0.38
C LEU A 46 20.84 -2.66 -1.89
N LYS A 47 20.00 -1.82 -2.51
CA LYS A 47 19.89 -1.74 -3.95
C LYS A 47 19.59 -0.33 -4.39
N PHE A 48 20.19 0.07 -5.51
CA PHE A 48 19.85 1.30 -6.21
C PHE A 48 19.79 1.03 -7.71
N GLU A 49 18.61 1.21 -8.31
CA GLU A 49 18.36 1.07 -9.74
C GLU A 49 18.23 2.46 -10.37
N HIS A 50 19.05 2.74 -11.39
CA HIS A 50 19.01 3.99 -12.14
C HIS A 50 19.27 3.74 -13.62
N LYS A 51 18.33 4.15 -14.47
CA LYS A 51 18.37 3.84 -15.92
C LYS A 51 18.53 2.33 -16.11
N ASN A 52 19.60 1.89 -16.77
CA ASN A 52 19.91 0.47 -16.98
C ASN A 52 20.99 -0.06 -16.01
N MET A 53 21.39 0.75 -15.04
CA MET A 53 22.44 0.44 -14.07
C MET A 53 21.82 0.04 -12.74
N VAL A 54 22.46 -0.91 -12.06
CA VAL A 54 22.04 -1.41 -10.75
C VAL A 54 23.26 -1.49 -9.84
N LEU A 55 23.12 -0.95 -8.63
CA LEU A 55 24.04 -1.20 -7.53
C LEU A 55 23.38 -2.13 -6.52
N GLY A 56 24.14 -3.09 -5.99
CA GLY A 56 23.68 -4.01 -4.94
C GLY A 56 22.57 -4.96 -5.39
N SER A 57 21.85 -5.54 -4.43
CA SER A 57 20.80 -6.53 -4.65
C SER A 57 19.86 -6.59 -3.44
N SER A 58 18.58 -6.85 -3.69
CA SER A 58 17.57 -7.03 -2.63
C SER A 58 17.23 -8.49 -2.40
N TYR A 59 16.57 -8.80 -1.27
CA TYR A 59 16.06 -10.15 -0.99
C TYR A 59 15.15 -10.66 -2.11
N LYS A 60 14.28 -9.80 -2.64
CA LYS A 60 13.38 -10.19 -3.73
C LYS A 60 14.14 -10.57 -5.00
N ASP A 61 15.26 -9.94 -5.32
CA ASP A 61 15.99 -10.27 -6.54
C ASP A 61 16.54 -11.69 -6.52
N ILE A 62 17.04 -12.12 -5.35
CA ILE A 62 17.64 -13.44 -5.16
C ILE A 62 16.56 -14.53 -5.11
N PHE A 63 15.47 -14.27 -4.38
CA PHE A 63 14.50 -15.32 -4.04
C PHE A 63 13.25 -15.35 -4.93
N THR A 64 13.01 -14.34 -5.78
CA THR A 64 11.78 -14.27 -6.60
C THR A 64 11.99 -14.35 -8.12
N ASN A 65 13.15 -14.81 -8.61
CA ASN A 65 13.44 -15.02 -10.04
C ASN A 65 12.94 -13.87 -10.93
N ARG A 66 13.24 -12.63 -10.54
CA ARG A 66 12.70 -11.44 -11.22
C ARG A 66 13.39 -11.26 -12.58
N LYS A 67 12.62 -11.23 -13.67
CA LYS A 67 13.14 -10.84 -14.99
C LYS A 67 13.51 -9.36 -14.98
N ILE A 68 14.74 -9.05 -15.37
CA ILE A 68 15.18 -7.67 -15.62
C ILE A 68 14.37 -7.15 -16.81
N THR A 69 13.51 -6.17 -16.57
CA THR A 69 12.72 -5.54 -17.64
C THR A 69 13.57 -4.50 -18.35
N SER A 70 13.64 -4.55 -19.68
CA SER A 70 14.45 -3.64 -20.53
C SER A 70 13.95 -2.20 -20.59
N LYS A 71 12.78 -1.89 -20.02
CA LYS A 71 12.22 -0.53 -19.98
C LYS A 71 12.66 0.17 -18.70
N SER A 72 13.67 1.03 -18.81
CA SER A 72 14.00 1.97 -17.75
C SER A 72 13.07 3.17 -17.79
N PHE A 73 12.57 3.58 -16.62
CA PHE A 73 11.81 4.82 -16.48
C PHE A 73 12.82 5.94 -16.25
N PHE A 74 13.08 6.74 -17.28
CA PHE A 74 14.21 7.69 -17.33
C PHE A 74 14.21 8.76 -16.22
N ASN A 75 13.05 9.13 -15.67
CA ASN A 75 12.92 10.23 -14.71
C ASN A 75 12.80 9.78 -13.24
N GLN A 76 13.10 8.50 -12.94
CA GLN A 76 13.12 8.01 -11.57
C GLN A 76 14.32 7.08 -11.30
N SER A 77 14.71 7.00 -10.04
CA SER A 77 15.55 5.93 -9.51
C SER A 77 14.79 5.16 -8.44
N THR A 78 15.09 3.88 -8.26
CA THR A 78 14.48 3.05 -7.21
C THR A 78 15.55 2.61 -6.22
N ILE A 79 15.32 2.91 -4.95
CA ILE A 79 16.14 2.46 -3.81
C ILE A 79 15.41 1.34 -3.08
N VAL A 80 16.11 0.27 -2.73
CA VAL A 80 15.66 -0.67 -1.70
C VAL A 80 16.40 -0.35 -0.41
N LEU A 81 15.66 0.20 0.54
CA LEU A 81 16.16 0.62 1.84
C LEU A 81 15.80 -0.43 2.91
N ARG A 82 16.77 -0.80 3.75
CA ARG A 82 16.59 -1.69 4.88
C ARG A 82 16.66 -0.90 6.18
N ARG A 83 15.60 -0.98 7.00
CA ARG A 83 15.52 -0.34 8.32
C ARG A 83 15.04 -1.34 9.38
N LYS A 84 15.45 -1.13 10.64
CA LYS A 84 14.92 -1.88 11.78
C LYS A 84 13.46 -1.46 12.04
N MET A 85 12.65 -2.40 12.53
CA MET A 85 11.33 -2.09 13.08
C MET A 85 11.45 -1.95 14.60
N GLU A 86 10.99 -0.83 15.16
CA GLU A 86 11.09 -0.56 16.59
C GLU A 86 10.12 -1.39 17.44
N GLU A 87 9.05 -1.92 16.84
CA GLU A 87 7.91 -2.50 17.55
C GLU A 87 8.01 -4.03 17.79
N GLU A 88 9.04 -4.71 17.28
CA GLU A 88 9.20 -6.15 17.43
C GLU A 88 10.30 -6.50 18.44
N LYS A 89 10.04 -7.48 19.32
CA LYS A 89 11.00 -7.96 20.34
C LYS A 89 12.23 -8.64 19.73
N ASP A 90 12.15 -8.99 18.45
CA ASP A 90 13.21 -9.59 17.66
C ASP A 90 13.79 -8.57 16.69
N ASP A 91 15.07 -8.73 16.36
CA ASP A 91 15.87 -7.84 15.49
C ASP A 91 15.44 -7.97 14.01
N HIS A 92 14.17 -7.70 13.72
CA HIS A 92 13.59 -7.84 12.38
C HIS A 92 13.78 -6.58 11.54
N TRP A 93 14.24 -6.79 10.32
CA TRP A 93 14.45 -5.73 9.36
C TRP A 93 13.33 -5.70 8.33
N LYS A 94 13.01 -4.50 7.89
CA LYS A 94 12.07 -4.27 6.81
C LYS A 94 12.76 -3.65 5.61
N GLU A 95 12.58 -4.27 4.45
CA GLU A 95 13.00 -3.72 3.17
C GLU A 95 11.83 -2.93 2.55
N VAL A 96 12.07 -1.66 2.23
CA VAL A 96 11.09 -0.79 1.59
C VAL A 96 11.61 -0.22 0.29
N ASN A 97 10.71 -0.11 -0.69
CA ASN A 97 11.03 0.43 -1.99
C ASN A 97 10.73 1.92 -1.99
N VAL A 98 11.76 2.73 -2.23
CA VAL A 98 11.70 4.19 -2.31
C VAL A 98 12.02 4.61 -3.73
N LYS A 99 11.05 5.20 -4.42
CA LYS A 99 11.24 5.81 -5.73
C LYS A 99 11.55 7.27 -5.57
N LEU A 100 12.64 7.72 -6.18
CA LEU A 100 13.07 9.09 -6.22
C LEU A 100 12.85 9.66 -7.61
N PHE A 101 12.26 10.84 -7.69
CA PHE A 101 12.04 11.57 -8.93
C PHE A 101 13.00 12.76 -9.00
N ALA A 102 13.50 13.09 -10.18
CA ALA A 102 14.52 14.15 -10.36
C ALA A 102 14.05 15.54 -9.86
N ASN A 103 12.73 15.78 -9.81
CA ASN A 103 12.15 17.01 -9.28
C ASN A 103 12.16 17.09 -7.73
N GLY A 104 12.64 16.06 -7.04
CA GLY A 104 12.62 15.96 -5.58
C GLY A 104 11.44 15.18 -5.02
N GLY A 105 10.54 14.67 -5.88
CA GLY A 105 9.44 13.81 -5.46
C GLY A 105 9.91 12.45 -4.95
N ILE A 106 9.16 11.90 -4.01
CA ILE A 106 9.44 10.61 -3.36
C ILE A 106 8.15 9.80 -3.32
N GLN A 107 8.24 8.51 -3.65
CA GLN A 107 7.17 7.55 -3.41
C GLN A 107 7.73 6.31 -2.70
N MET A 108 7.19 6.01 -1.51
CA MET A 108 7.50 4.82 -0.75
C MET A 108 6.38 3.79 -0.87
N THR A 109 6.74 2.52 -1.02
CA THR A 109 5.77 1.41 -1.06
C THR A 109 6.20 0.30 -0.11
N GLY A 110 5.22 -0.36 0.50
CA GLY A 110 5.46 -1.48 1.42
C GLY A 110 5.85 -1.05 2.83
N VAL A 111 5.67 0.22 3.19
CA VAL A 111 5.86 0.74 4.55
C VAL A 111 4.71 0.28 5.46
N THR A 112 4.94 0.09 6.76
CA THR A 112 3.94 -0.41 7.71
C THR A 112 3.20 0.69 8.45
N SER A 113 3.85 1.83 8.68
CA SER A 113 3.30 2.98 9.38
C SER A 113 3.84 4.28 8.79
N GLU A 114 3.16 5.38 9.10
CA GLU A 114 3.60 6.73 8.73
C GLU A 114 4.91 7.10 9.44
N THR A 115 5.05 6.73 10.72
CA THR A 115 6.26 6.97 11.52
C THR A 115 7.47 6.29 10.89
N PHE A 116 7.38 4.98 10.62
CA PHE A 116 8.44 4.22 9.97
C PHE A 116 8.86 4.84 8.63
N ALA A 117 7.90 5.30 7.83
CA ALA A 117 8.18 5.93 6.54
C ALA A 117 8.88 7.29 6.70
N HIS A 118 8.44 8.09 7.67
CA HIS A 118 9.07 9.37 7.99
C HIS A 118 10.53 9.18 8.46
N ASP A 119 10.78 8.21 9.34
CA ASP A 119 12.11 7.91 9.85
C ASP A 119 13.03 7.37 8.76
N ALA A 120 12.49 6.52 7.88
CA ALA A 120 13.21 6.00 6.71
C ALA A 120 13.63 7.12 5.74
N ILE A 121 12.76 8.08 5.44
CA ILE A 121 13.10 9.23 4.57
C ILE A 121 14.07 10.18 5.28
N THR A 122 13.89 10.42 6.57
CA THR A 122 14.77 11.28 7.37
C THR A 122 16.19 10.73 7.42
N TRP A 123 16.31 9.41 7.64
CA TRP A 123 17.59 8.71 7.57
C TRP A 123 18.20 8.81 6.17
N LEU A 124 17.41 8.57 5.12
CA LEU A 124 17.90 8.65 3.74
C LEU A 124 18.40 10.06 3.39
N LEU A 125 17.67 11.10 3.79
CA LEU A 125 18.08 12.49 3.60
C LEU A 125 19.39 12.79 4.33
N SER A 126 19.52 12.32 5.58
CA SER A 126 20.75 12.48 6.38
C SER A 126 21.94 11.76 5.75
N LEU A 127 21.74 10.54 5.25
CA LEU A 127 22.75 9.82 4.49
C LEU A 127 23.19 10.61 3.26
N ILE A 128 22.24 11.11 2.46
CA ILE A 128 22.56 11.89 1.25
C ILE A 128 23.35 13.15 1.59
N HIS A 129 23.02 13.85 2.69
CA HIS A 129 23.79 15.00 3.15
C HIS A 129 25.20 14.64 3.64
N SER A 130 25.42 13.40 4.10
CA SER A 130 26.75 12.93 4.51
C SER A 130 27.63 12.48 3.34
N LEU A 131 27.08 12.40 2.12
CA LEU A 131 27.86 12.04 0.94
C LEU A 131 28.88 13.12 0.59
N PRO A 132 30.03 12.75 0.02
CA PRO A 132 31.09 13.71 -0.31
C PRO A 132 30.66 14.76 -1.34
N VAL A 133 29.67 14.42 -2.18
CA VAL A 133 29.08 15.36 -3.14
C VAL A 133 27.59 15.46 -2.88
N ASN A 134 27.11 16.68 -2.68
CA ASN A 134 25.69 16.95 -2.50
C ASN A 134 24.95 16.86 -3.85
N PRO A 135 23.98 15.94 -4.02
CA PRO A 135 23.23 15.81 -5.28
C PRO A 135 22.04 16.77 -5.37
N PHE A 136 21.71 17.54 -4.33
CA PHE A 136 20.60 18.48 -4.33
C PHE A 136 20.97 19.83 -4.95
N THR A 137 20.02 20.46 -5.63
CA THR A 137 20.22 21.80 -6.22
C THR A 137 20.15 22.93 -5.18
N ASN A 138 19.38 22.74 -4.11
CA ASN A 138 19.16 23.70 -3.01
C ASN A 138 19.06 22.94 -1.69
N PRO A 139 18.99 23.61 -0.52
CA PRO A 139 18.75 22.93 0.75
C PRO A 139 17.50 22.06 0.72
N ALA A 140 17.66 20.78 1.06
CA ALA A 140 16.61 19.78 1.02
C ALA A 140 15.97 19.58 2.40
N SER A 141 14.64 19.44 2.44
CA SER A 141 13.86 19.16 3.65
C SER A 141 12.63 18.34 3.30
N ILE A 142 12.12 17.53 4.22
CA ILE A 142 10.91 16.72 3.95
C ILE A 142 9.68 17.66 3.90
N GLN A 143 9.02 17.69 2.76
CA GLN A 143 7.81 18.46 2.47
C GLN A 143 6.74 17.54 1.87
N ARG A 144 5.47 17.96 1.92
CA ARG A 144 4.33 17.28 1.27
C ARG A 144 4.24 15.77 1.57
N PHE A 145 4.50 15.39 2.81
CA PHE A 145 4.36 14.01 3.28
C PHE A 145 2.87 13.64 3.37
N SER A 146 2.46 12.58 2.66
CA SER A 146 1.05 12.20 2.56
C SER A 146 0.86 10.70 2.27
N VAL A 147 -0.11 10.09 2.96
CA VAL A 147 -0.58 8.73 2.67
C VAL A 147 -1.44 8.74 1.42
N GLN A 148 -1.06 7.92 0.44
CA GLN A 148 -1.78 7.77 -0.83
C GLN A 148 -2.66 6.53 -0.87
N LEU A 149 -2.25 5.47 -0.19
CA LEU A 149 -2.95 4.19 -0.16
C LEU A 149 -2.69 3.48 1.16
N ILE A 150 -3.73 2.97 1.80
CA ILE A 150 -3.66 2.04 2.92
C ILE A 150 -4.15 0.68 2.43
N ASN A 151 -3.35 -0.36 2.64
CA ASN A 151 -3.73 -1.75 2.42
C ASN A 151 -3.92 -2.41 3.79
N THR A 152 -5.09 -3.01 3.99
CA THR A 152 -5.43 -3.73 5.21
C THR A 152 -5.91 -5.14 4.88
N ASP A 153 -5.75 -6.04 5.85
CA ASP A 153 -6.25 -7.39 5.77
C ASP A 153 -6.90 -7.83 7.09
N TYR A 154 -7.89 -8.69 6.97
CA TYR A 154 -8.45 -9.44 8.09
C TYR A 154 -9.01 -10.79 7.59
N ALA A 155 -9.43 -11.65 8.52
CA ALA A 155 -9.95 -12.96 8.20
C ALA A 155 -11.20 -13.28 8.99
N LEU A 156 -12.13 -13.99 8.34
CA LEU A 156 -13.20 -14.72 8.98
C LEU A 156 -12.75 -16.17 9.19
N ASN A 157 -13.16 -16.80 10.29
CA ASN A 157 -12.91 -18.23 10.55
C ASN A 157 -13.86 -19.17 9.78
N LYS A 158 -14.39 -18.73 8.64
CA LYS A 158 -15.35 -19.45 7.78
C LYS A 158 -15.00 -19.24 6.31
N PHE A 159 -15.40 -20.19 5.48
CA PHE A 159 -15.37 -19.99 4.04
C PHE A 159 -16.59 -19.18 3.58
N ILE A 160 -16.42 -18.47 2.48
CA ILE A 160 -17.40 -17.55 1.93
C ILE A 160 -17.94 -18.12 0.62
N ASN A 161 -19.27 -18.20 0.52
CA ASN A 161 -19.98 -18.50 -0.72
C ASN A 161 -20.00 -17.23 -1.57
N GLN A 162 -19.01 -17.13 -2.47
CA GLN A 162 -18.76 -15.94 -3.28
C GLN A 162 -19.92 -15.62 -4.22
N ASP A 163 -20.59 -16.63 -4.79
CA ASP A 163 -21.72 -16.42 -5.70
C ASP A 163 -22.93 -15.84 -4.97
N ALA A 164 -23.26 -16.38 -3.78
CA ALA A 164 -24.34 -15.85 -2.95
C ALA A 164 -24.01 -14.43 -2.46
N LEU A 165 -22.80 -14.20 -1.96
CA LEU A 165 -22.37 -12.88 -1.52
C LEU A 165 -22.41 -11.85 -2.65
N HIS A 166 -21.89 -12.20 -3.84
CA HIS A 166 -21.91 -11.33 -5.02
C HIS A 166 -23.33 -10.90 -5.37
N LYS A 167 -24.29 -11.84 -5.43
CA LYS A 167 -25.70 -11.54 -5.69
C LYS A 167 -26.31 -10.64 -4.63
N ILE A 168 -26.03 -10.89 -3.35
CA ILE A 168 -26.53 -10.07 -2.25
C ILE A 168 -25.99 -8.63 -2.35
N LEU A 169 -24.68 -8.47 -2.58
CA LEU A 169 -24.06 -7.13 -2.70
C LEU A 169 -24.67 -6.30 -3.83
N ILE A 170 -25.01 -6.93 -4.97
CA ILE A 170 -25.65 -6.24 -6.08
C ILE A 170 -27.13 -5.97 -5.78
N ASN A 171 -27.89 -7.00 -5.43
CA ASN A 171 -29.35 -6.92 -5.42
C ASN A 171 -29.92 -6.25 -4.16
N GLU A 172 -29.29 -6.44 -3.00
CA GLU A 172 -29.78 -5.87 -1.73
C GLU A 172 -29.08 -4.56 -1.36
N TYR A 173 -27.79 -4.44 -1.68
CA TYR A 173 -26.98 -3.29 -1.28
C TYR A 173 -26.65 -2.33 -2.43
N ASN A 174 -27.02 -2.67 -3.67
CA ASN A 174 -26.75 -1.87 -4.87
C ASN A 174 -25.28 -1.51 -5.06
N LEU A 175 -24.37 -2.36 -4.56
CA LEU A 175 -22.94 -2.16 -4.72
C LEU A 175 -22.46 -2.70 -6.05
N PHE A 176 -21.44 -2.03 -6.60
CA PHE A 176 -20.63 -2.64 -7.64
C PHE A 176 -19.94 -3.88 -7.08
N SER A 177 -20.10 -5.01 -7.74
CA SER A 177 -19.46 -6.28 -7.39
C SER A 177 -19.08 -7.02 -8.66
N MET A 178 -17.86 -7.56 -8.71
CA MET A 178 -17.34 -8.34 -9.83
C MET A 178 -16.84 -9.68 -9.30
N LEU A 179 -17.28 -10.76 -9.93
CA LEU A 179 -16.88 -12.13 -9.62
C LEU A 179 -16.51 -12.85 -10.93
N GLU A 180 -15.25 -12.71 -11.33
CA GLU A 180 -14.70 -13.36 -12.53
C GLU A 180 -13.66 -14.40 -12.12
N LYS A 181 -14.11 -15.62 -11.81
CA LYS A 181 -13.28 -16.68 -11.21
C LYS A 181 -12.05 -17.08 -12.03
N THR A 182 -12.05 -16.81 -13.34
CA THR A 182 -10.94 -17.09 -14.26
C THR A 182 -9.81 -16.05 -14.18
N ILE A 183 -10.13 -14.81 -13.77
CA ILE A 183 -9.19 -13.68 -13.75
C ILE A 183 -8.83 -13.30 -12.31
N TYR A 184 -9.79 -13.40 -11.39
CA TYR A 184 -9.64 -13.00 -10.00
C TYR A 184 -10.40 -13.94 -9.07
N GLN A 185 -9.69 -14.52 -8.10
CA GLN A 185 -10.22 -15.54 -7.19
C GLN A 185 -11.12 -14.99 -6.07
N GLY A 186 -11.34 -13.68 -6.02
CA GLY A 186 -12.13 -12.99 -5.00
C GLY A 186 -13.38 -12.34 -5.57
N VAL A 187 -14.35 -12.04 -4.70
CA VAL A 187 -15.37 -11.02 -5.02
C VAL A 187 -14.69 -9.67 -4.89
N ASN A 188 -14.69 -8.86 -5.95
CA ASN A 188 -14.14 -7.52 -5.97
C ASN A 188 -15.29 -6.51 -5.94
N THR A 189 -15.50 -5.85 -4.80
CA THR A 189 -16.57 -4.87 -4.63
C THR A 189 -16.01 -3.50 -4.29
N LYS A 190 -16.75 -2.44 -4.68
CA LYS A 190 -16.37 -1.05 -4.45
C LYS A 190 -17.32 -0.40 -3.45
N PHE A 191 -16.75 0.11 -2.37
CA PHE A 191 -17.43 0.90 -1.36
C PHE A 191 -17.07 2.39 -1.54
N PHE A 192 -18.07 3.25 -1.67
CA PHE A 192 -17.89 4.69 -1.79
C PHE A 192 -18.10 5.36 -0.44
N PHE A 193 -17.01 5.83 0.16
CA PHE A 193 -17.03 6.55 1.41
C PHE A 193 -17.24 8.05 1.19
N ASN A 194 -18.14 8.63 1.97
CA ASN A 194 -18.27 10.08 2.13
C ASN A 194 -18.70 10.39 3.57
N ALA A 195 -18.08 11.38 4.23
CA ALA A 195 -18.43 11.78 5.58
C ALA A 195 -19.90 12.20 5.75
N ARG A 196 -20.56 12.64 4.67
CA ARG A 196 -22.01 12.92 4.67
C ARG A 196 -22.86 11.66 4.87
N ASN A 197 -22.40 10.51 4.37
CA ASN A 197 -23.12 9.22 4.40
C ASN A 197 -22.14 8.05 4.55
N PRO A 198 -21.44 7.93 5.70
CA PRO A 198 -20.28 7.06 5.83
C PRO A 198 -20.60 5.56 5.76
N GLY A 199 -21.87 5.15 5.90
CA GLY A 199 -22.25 3.74 6.08
C GLY A 199 -23.03 3.08 4.94
N VAL A 200 -23.39 3.78 3.86
CA VAL A 200 -24.24 3.19 2.80
C VAL A 200 -23.42 2.43 1.76
N GLY A 201 -22.19 2.88 1.50
CA GLY A 201 -21.27 2.26 0.54
C GLY A 201 -21.52 2.56 -0.93
N ILE A 202 -22.60 3.28 -1.26
CA ILE A 202 -22.88 3.79 -2.60
C ILE A 202 -22.63 5.30 -2.67
N CYS A 203 -22.23 5.78 -3.85
CA CYS A 203 -22.08 7.21 -4.09
C CYS A 203 -23.47 7.87 -4.19
N GLN A 204 -23.68 8.94 -3.43
CA GLN A 204 -24.93 9.73 -3.43
C GLN A 204 -24.71 11.18 -3.88
N CYS A 205 -23.58 11.47 -4.53
CA CYS A 205 -23.37 12.76 -5.16
C CYS A 205 -24.39 12.97 -6.28
N LYS A 206 -24.94 14.18 -6.36
CA LYS A 206 -25.80 14.66 -7.44
C LYS A 206 -25.00 14.80 -8.72
N GLU A 207 -23.77 15.29 -8.60
CA GLU A 207 -22.84 15.44 -9.70
C GLU A 207 -22.00 14.18 -9.91
N PHE A 208 -21.47 14.03 -11.13
CA PHE A 208 -20.63 12.90 -11.49
C PHE A 208 -19.42 12.77 -10.57
N CYS A 209 -19.32 11.64 -9.86
CA CYS A 209 -18.24 11.36 -8.92
C CYS A 209 -17.36 10.20 -9.40
N LYS A 210 -16.06 10.44 -9.52
CA LYS A 210 -15.07 9.41 -9.92
C LYS A 210 -14.64 8.49 -8.76
N GLY A 211 -14.99 8.83 -7.52
CA GLY A 211 -14.54 8.08 -6.34
C GLY A 211 -13.06 8.28 -5.99
N GLN A 212 -12.44 9.37 -6.43
CA GLN A 212 -11.01 9.65 -6.20
C GLN A 212 -10.76 10.81 -5.22
N GLY A 213 -11.84 11.34 -4.63
CA GLY A 213 -11.81 12.52 -3.77
C GLY A 213 -11.25 12.26 -2.37
N THR A 214 -11.45 13.23 -1.48
CA THR A 214 -11.02 13.18 -0.08
C THR A 214 -11.92 12.32 0.80
N GLY A 215 -13.15 12.02 0.35
CA GLY A 215 -14.21 11.43 1.15
C GLY A 215 -15.06 12.49 1.87
N GLU A 216 -14.96 13.76 1.51
CA GLU A 216 -15.70 14.85 2.17
C GLU A 216 -16.26 15.83 1.14
N GLY A 217 -17.58 15.99 1.10
CA GLY A 217 -18.23 16.97 0.24
C GLY A 217 -18.87 16.39 -1.02
N GLU A 218 -19.38 17.27 -1.87
CA GLU A 218 -20.07 16.91 -3.12
C GLU A 218 -19.05 16.52 -4.20
N GLY A 219 -19.28 15.42 -4.92
CA GLY A 219 -18.34 14.92 -5.94
C GLY A 219 -17.05 14.29 -5.38
N GLU A 220 -16.85 14.33 -4.07
CA GLU A 220 -15.58 14.00 -3.40
C GLU A 220 -15.57 12.63 -2.71
N CYS A 221 -16.46 11.69 -3.10
CA CYS A 221 -16.42 10.34 -2.52
C CYS A 221 -15.05 9.68 -2.71
N LYS A 222 -14.64 8.90 -1.73
CA LYS A 222 -13.46 8.03 -1.80
C LYS A 222 -13.89 6.60 -2.08
N ARG A 223 -13.47 6.03 -3.21
CA ARG A 223 -13.72 4.64 -3.57
C ARG A 223 -12.70 3.73 -2.92
N ILE A 224 -13.21 2.80 -2.15
CA ILE A 224 -12.49 1.76 -1.41
C ILE A 224 -12.81 0.43 -2.10
N THR A 225 -11.79 -0.41 -2.27
CA THR A 225 -11.95 -1.74 -2.83
C THR A 225 -11.92 -2.76 -1.70
N MET A 226 -12.92 -3.63 -1.67
CA MET A 226 -12.93 -4.81 -0.81
C MET A 226 -12.79 -6.05 -1.68
N SER A 227 -11.76 -6.83 -1.39
CA SER A 227 -11.41 -8.06 -2.08
C SER A 227 -11.64 -9.24 -1.15
N ILE A 228 -12.65 -10.05 -1.46
CA ILE A 228 -13.19 -11.06 -0.55
C ILE A 228 -12.93 -12.44 -1.12
N PHE A 229 -12.05 -13.20 -0.47
CA PHE A 229 -11.62 -14.51 -0.94
C PHE A 229 -12.45 -15.63 -0.32
N ARG A 230 -12.62 -16.73 -1.07
CA ARG A 230 -13.35 -17.93 -0.63
C ARG A 230 -12.90 -18.44 0.75
N THR A 231 -11.60 -18.31 1.05
CA THR A 231 -10.97 -18.77 2.29
C THR A 231 -11.38 -17.98 3.53
N GLY A 232 -12.18 -16.92 3.39
CA GLY A 232 -12.52 -16.01 4.50
C GLY A 232 -11.50 -14.89 4.68
N ARG A 233 -10.41 -14.87 3.91
CA ARG A 233 -9.46 -13.75 3.87
C ARG A 233 -10.08 -12.58 3.13
N ILE A 234 -9.88 -11.37 3.65
CA ILE A 234 -10.46 -10.15 3.09
C ILE A 234 -9.38 -9.08 3.09
N ILE A 235 -9.25 -8.36 1.97
CA ILE A 235 -8.39 -7.19 1.83
C ILE A 235 -9.27 -5.97 1.63
N ILE A 236 -9.02 -4.90 2.38
CA ILE A 236 -9.64 -3.58 2.17
C ILE A 236 -8.53 -2.58 1.84
N THR A 237 -8.65 -1.94 0.68
CA THR A 237 -7.64 -1.01 0.13
C THR A 237 -8.28 0.17 -0.60
N GLY A 238 -7.48 1.17 -0.96
CA GLY A 238 -7.92 2.34 -1.73
C GLY A 238 -8.14 3.58 -0.86
N ALA A 239 -8.12 3.46 0.46
CA ALA A 239 -8.27 4.57 1.39
C ALA A 239 -6.98 5.38 1.56
N ARG A 240 -7.14 6.63 2.01
CA ARG A 240 -6.04 7.52 2.46
C ARG A 240 -6.06 7.75 3.98
N GLN A 241 -7.14 7.40 4.65
CA GLN A 241 -7.32 7.60 6.09
C GLN A 241 -7.95 6.35 6.71
N ILE A 242 -7.62 6.06 7.97
CA ILE A 242 -8.07 4.83 8.63
C ILE A 242 -9.60 4.77 8.79
N ARG A 243 -10.26 5.89 9.12
CA ARG A 243 -11.72 5.98 9.25
C ARG A 243 -12.49 5.50 8.01
N GLN A 244 -11.88 5.67 6.83
CA GLN A 244 -12.47 5.23 5.57
C GLN A 244 -12.48 3.71 5.47
N ILE A 245 -11.37 3.07 5.88
CA ILE A 245 -11.26 1.62 5.96
C ILE A 245 -12.23 1.08 7.02
N GLU A 246 -12.30 1.70 8.19
CA GLU A 246 -13.19 1.30 9.29
C GLU A 246 -14.64 1.30 8.84
N ALA A 247 -15.09 2.35 8.15
CA ALA A 247 -16.44 2.40 7.59
C ALA A 247 -16.75 1.26 6.60
N ALA A 248 -15.80 0.93 5.71
CA ALA A 248 -15.95 -0.20 4.79
C ALA A 248 -15.92 -1.56 5.53
N TYR A 249 -15.09 -1.68 6.56
CA TYR A 249 -15.01 -2.85 7.43
C TYR A 249 -16.31 -3.08 8.19
N ASP A 250 -16.86 -2.04 8.81
CA ASP A 250 -18.10 -2.12 9.59
C ASP A 250 -19.29 -2.44 8.68
N PHE A 251 -19.37 -1.79 7.52
CA PHE A 251 -20.38 -2.11 6.51
C PHE A 251 -20.34 -3.59 6.11
N LEU A 252 -19.16 -4.09 5.70
CA LEU A 252 -19.03 -5.45 5.19
C LEU A 252 -19.30 -6.49 6.29
N ASN A 253 -18.91 -6.21 7.53
CA ASN A 253 -19.27 -7.07 8.65
C ASN A 253 -20.76 -7.04 8.97
N GLY A 254 -21.43 -5.90 8.83
CA GLY A 254 -22.89 -5.81 8.93
C GLY A 254 -23.59 -6.70 7.88
N VAL A 255 -23.06 -6.76 6.65
CA VAL A 255 -23.55 -7.69 5.62
C VAL A 255 -23.39 -9.14 6.08
N TYR A 256 -22.23 -9.51 6.62
CA TYR A 256 -22.03 -10.86 7.15
C TYR A 256 -22.95 -11.16 8.33
N ASP A 257 -23.12 -10.24 9.27
CA ASP A 257 -23.98 -10.44 10.43
C ASP A 257 -25.43 -10.74 10.00
N LYS A 258 -25.95 -10.01 9.00
CA LYS A 258 -27.29 -10.22 8.44
C LYS A 258 -27.42 -11.51 7.61
N HIS A 259 -26.39 -11.87 6.83
CA HIS A 259 -26.50 -12.94 5.82
C HIS A 259 -25.64 -14.18 6.09
N HIS A 260 -25.02 -14.30 7.26
CA HIS A 260 -24.03 -15.35 7.56
C HIS A 260 -24.54 -16.77 7.28
N ALA A 261 -25.82 -17.06 7.51
CA ALA A 261 -26.42 -18.37 7.24
C ALA A 261 -26.39 -18.78 5.76
N THR A 262 -26.41 -17.81 4.84
CA THR A 262 -26.39 -18.04 3.39
C THR A 262 -24.98 -17.94 2.82
N VAL A 263 -24.17 -17.01 3.34
CA VAL A 263 -22.88 -16.66 2.74
C VAL A 263 -21.68 -17.33 3.41
N LEU A 264 -21.81 -17.83 4.65
CA LEU A 264 -20.71 -18.45 5.37
C LEU A 264 -20.93 -19.96 5.55
N TYR A 265 -19.87 -20.74 5.34
CA TYR A 265 -19.88 -22.18 5.56
C TYR A 265 -18.57 -22.64 6.21
N THR A 266 -18.61 -23.79 6.88
CA THR A 266 -17.41 -24.40 7.44
C THR A 266 -16.49 -24.88 6.32
N PRO A 267 -15.18 -24.66 6.43
CA PRO A 267 -14.23 -25.41 5.62
C PRO A 267 -14.55 -26.89 5.75
N ASN A 268 -14.69 -27.62 4.65
CA ASN A 268 -14.79 -29.08 4.73
C ASN A 268 -13.55 -29.57 5.46
N THR A 269 -13.75 -30.22 6.61
CA THR A 269 -12.71 -30.95 7.31
C THR A 269 -12.40 -32.14 6.42
N ILE A 270 -11.21 -32.14 5.81
CA ILE A 270 -10.66 -33.34 5.19
C ILE A 270 -10.23 -34.28 6.33
#